data_AF-A0A4R2I2A6-F1
#
_entry.id   AF-A0A4R2I2A6-F1
#
_cell.length_a   1.000
_cell.length_b   1.000
_cell.length_c   1.000
_cell.angle_alpha   90.00
_cell.angle_beta   90.00
_cell.angle_gamma   90.00
#
_symmetry.space_group_name_H-M   'P 1'
#
loop_
_entity.id
_entity.type
_entity.pdbx_description
1 polymer ?
#
loop_
_entity_poly.entity_id
_entity_poly.type
_entity_poly.pdbx_seq_one_letter_code
_entity_poly.pdbx_strand_id
1 'polypeptide(L)'
;MPRASVSAEQTAVPKRVSRDGLRRFVETFAEENPPLSLAAADLTINDPARVRHRYGGVFNYLTRVELEVERNVFELRALMPDATETDRLFYEDVWSPQELQHGILLDAVQQGFGMTPATMDLDVSAKIRLVGALSHLPGMLAVIRLLYYLTGAATERSAVIAYSRLAEGLRTMGELAIAETVISPIKRQEPGHFAFYRLSAQVLVGEEGLNAWQLHLARILRRRSFHLVGVNNRRQLADFGDVAHDLDIDRDLLEVTQQVSLVERELLWAQHQGMKVPSYILTALEEAIALSAARTAGPKI
;
A
#
# COMPACT_ATOMS: atom_id res chain seq x y z
N MET A 1 3.64 50.77 35.39
CA MET A 1 3.01 49.88 34.38
C MET A 1 3.89 48.65 34.19
N PRO A 2 3.30 47.45 34.03
CA PRO A 2 3.92 46.19 34.42
C PRO A 2 4.74 45.54 33.29
N ARG A 3 5.72 44.72 33.70
CA ARG A 3 6.51 43.80 32.87
C ARG A 3 5.61 42.74 32.25
N ALA A 4 5.59 42.66 30.92
CA ALA A 4 5.04 41.50 30.22
C ALA A 4 6.06 40.35 30.30
N SER A 5 5.65 39.28 30.98
CA SER A 5 6.31 37.98 30.98
C SER A 5 6.22 37.36 29.60
N VAL A 6 7.37 37.12 28.96
CA VAL A 6 7.46 36.24 27.79
C VAL A 6 7.32 34.81 28.31
N SER A 7 6.12 34.25 28.19
CA SER A 7 5.91 32.82 28.37
C SER A 7 6.67 32.09 27.27
N ALA A 8 7.64 31.27 27.66
CA ALA A 8 8.27 30.32 26.78
C ALA A 8 7.19 29.43 26.15
N GLU A 9 7.03 29.52 24.83
CA GLU A 9 6.38 28.49 24.04
C GLU A 9 7.14 27.19 24.32
N GLN A 10 6.51 26.31 25.10
CA GLN A 10 6.89 24.91 25.18
C GLN A 10 6.80 24.35 23.76
N THR A 11 7.95 24.16 23.13
CA THR A 11 8.11 23.28 21.98
C THR A 11 7.53 21.92 22.37
N ALA A 12 6.29 21.66 21.95
CA ALA A 12 5.64 20.39 22.16
C ALA A 12 6.48 19.32 21.47
N VAL A 13 7.17 18.51 22.29
CA VAL A 13 7.76 17.25 21.84
C VAL A 13 6.62 16.46 21.20
N PRO A 14 6.73 16.01 19.93
CA PRO A 14 5.66 15.23 19.31
C PRO A 14 5.35 14.04 20.21
N LYS A 15 4.07 13.86 20.57
CA LYS A 15 3.62 12.74 21.41
C LYS A 15 4.18 11.45 20.81
N ARG A 16 5.01 10.75 21.58
CA ARG A 16 5.51 9.43 21.20
C ARG A 16 4.31 8.54 20.91
N VAL A 17 4.24 7.96 19.71
CA VAL A 17 3.16 7.03 19.35
C VAL A 17 3.18 5.86 20.32
N SER A 18 2.01 5.50 20.86
CA SER A 18 1.88 4.40 21.82
C SER A 18 0.89 3.33 21.35
N ARG A 19 0.94 2.14 21.94
CA ARG A 19 -0.03 1.05 21.71
C ARG A 19 -1.48 1.51 21.90
N ASP A 20 -1.78 2.20 22.99
CA ASP A 20 -3.14 2.75 23.23
C ASP A 20 -3.53 3.81 22.20
N GLY A 21 -2.56 4.60 21.73
CA GLY A 21 -2.76 5.57 20.65
C GLY A 21 -3.10 4.90 19.33
N LEU A 22 -2.38 3.82 18.99
CA LEU A 22 -2.63 3.02 17.80
C LEU A 22 -4.01 2.34 17.86
N ARG A 23 -4.39 1.76 19.01
CA ARG A 23 -5.72 1.16 19.18
C ARG A 23 -6.85 2.17 18.95
N ARG A 24 -6.77 3.33 19.62
CA ARG A 24 -7.76 4.41 19.42
C ARG A 24 -7.81 4.89 17.97
N PHE A 25 -6.65 4.99 17.31
CA PHE A 25 -6.61 5.34 15.89
C PHE A 25 -7.39 4.32 15.05
N VAL A 26 -7.18 3.02 15.26
CA VAL A 26 -7.90 1.96 14.51
C VAL A 26 -9.41 2.04 14.76
N GLU A 27 -9.83 2.21 16.02
CA GLU A 27 -11.24 2.32 16.39
C GLU A 27 -11.91 3.53 15.73
N THR A 28 -11.31 4.72 15.84
CA THR A 28 -11.82 5.93 15.18
C THR A 28 -11.82 5.80 13.66
N PHE A 29 -10.76 5.21 13.08
CA PHE A 29 -10.68 5.01 11.64
C PHE A 29 -11.79 4.08 11.13
N ALA A 30 -12.09 3.00 11.86
CA ALA A 30 -13.16 2.07 11.55
C ALA A 30 -14.55 2.74 11.56
N GLU A 31 -14.80 3.59 12.56
CA GLU A 31 -16.07 4.33 12.68
C GLU A 31 -16.25 5.37 11.58
N GLU A 32 -15.20 6.13 11.26
CA GLU A 32 -15.25 7.22 10.30
C GLU A 32 -15.21 6.76 8.84
N ASN A 33 -14.68 5.57 8.58
CA ASN A 33 -14.45 5.04 7.23
C ASN A 33 -15.05 3.63 7.10
N PRO A 34 -16.38 3.48 7.10
CA PRO A 34 -16.99 2.16 6.88
C PRO A 34 -16.68 1.65 5.46
N PRO A 35 -16.79 0.32 5.21
CA PRO A 35 -16.66 -0.24 3.87
C PRO A 35 -17.57 0.47 2.87
N LEU A 36 -17.04 0.75 1.68
CA LEU A 36 -17.80 1.40 0.62
C LEU A 36 -18.93 0.49 0.11
N SER A 37 -19.95 1.07 -0.52
CA SER A 37 -21.08 0.31 -1.05
C SER A 37 -21.18 0.46 -2.55
N LEU A 38 -21.24 -0.66 -3.27
CA LEU A 38 -21.54 -0.68 -4.70
C LEU A 38 -22.87 0.01 -5.03
N ALA A 39 -23.88 -0.11 -4.15
CA ALA A 39 -25.19 0.50 -4.36
C ALA A 39 -25.17 2.04 -4.28
N ALA A 40 -24.15 2.62 -3.65
CA ALA A 40 -23.96 4.07 -3.55
C ALA A 40 -23.12 4.66 -4.70
N ALA A 41 -22.56 3.82 -5.57
CA ALA A 41 -21.71 4.24 -6.67
C ALA A 41 -22.52 4.58 -7.93
N ASP A 42 -22.17 5.69 -8.59
CA ASP A 42 -22.61 6.00 -9.94
C ASP A 42 -21.58 5.44 -10.93
N LEU A 43 -21.97 4.37 -11.62
CA LEU A 43 -21.13 3.65 -12.59
C LEU A 43 -21.29 4.18 -14.02
N THR A 44 -21.84 5.38 -14.21
CA THR A 44 -21.99 5.99 -15.54
C THR A 44 -20.62 6.21 -16.18
N ILE A 45 -20.47 5.73 -17.41
CA ILE A 45 -19.26 5.90 -18.24
C ILE A 45 -19.69 6.51 -19.58
N ASN A 46 -19.14 7.68 -19.90
CA ASN A 46 -19.50 8.45 -21.07
C ASN A 46 -18.86 7.90 -22.36
N ASP A 47 -17.57 7.53 -22.31
CA ASP A 47 -16.84 6.93 -23.42
C ASP A 47 -16.13 5.63 -22.98
N PRO A 48 -16.88 4.51 -22.92
CA PRO A 48 -16.35 3.22 -22.50
C PRO A 48 -15.14 2.76 -23.31
N ALA A 49 -15.13 3.02 -24.62
CA ALA A 49 -14.04 2.60 -25.49
C ALA A 49 -12.74 3.34 -25.17
N ARG A 50 -12.82 4.66 -24.93
CA ARG A 50 -11.67 5.48 -24.57
C ARG A 50 -11.15 5.15 -23.16
N VAL A 51 -12.04 4.94 -22.19
CA VAL A 51 -11.65 4.49 -20.83
C VAL A 51 -10.93 3.15 -20.90
N ARG A 52 -11.50 2.18 -21.62
CA ARG A 52 -10.89 0.86 -21.82
C ARG A 52 -9.51 0.97 -22.45
N HIS A 53 -9.38 1.77 -23.50
CA HIS A 53 -8.10 1.95 -24.19
C HIS A 53 -7.03 2.59 -23.28
N ARG A 54 -7.41 3.58 -22.47
CA ARG A 54 -6.47 4.36 -21.67
C ARG A 54 -6.12 3.73 -20.31
N TYR A 55 -7.10 3.12 -19.65
CA TYR A 55 -6.99 2.65 -18.27
C TYR A 55 -7.41 1.19 -18.07
N GLY A 56 -7.76 0.45 -19.13
CA GLY A 56 -8.15 -0.96 -18.98
C GLY A 56 -7.08 -1.82 -18.30
N GLY A 57 -5.80 -1.61 -18.64
CA GLY A 57 -4.68 -2.26 -17.96
C GLY A 57 -4.57 -1.88 -16.48
N VAL A 58 -4.77 -0.59 -16.17
CA VAL A 58 -4.76 -0.06 -14.81
C VAL A 58 -5.87 -0.66 -13.95
N PHE A 59 -7.12 -0.63 -14.43
CA PHE A 59 -8.25 -1.23 -13.72
C PHE A 59 -8.02 -2.73 -13.49
N ASN A 60 -7.64 -3.48 -14.53
CA ASN A 60 -7.38 -4.91 -14.37
C ASN A 60 -6.29 -5.21 -13.34
N TYR A 61 -5.23 -4.39 -13.29
CA TYR A 61 -4.16 -4.56 -12.31
C TYR A 61 -4.64 -4.24 -10.89
N LEU A 62 -5.28 -3.08 -10.69
CA LEU A 62 -5.76 -2.64 -9.38
C LEU A 62 -6.85 -3.57 -8.84
N THR A 63 -7.87 -3.90 -9.64
CA THR A 63 -8.94 -4.84 -9.25
C THR A 63 -8.38 -6.16 -8.75
N ARG A 64 -7.37 -6.73 -9.43
CA ARG A 64 -6.73 -7.96 -8.98
C ARG A 64 -6.04 -7.77 -7.62
N VAL A 65 -5.27 -6.69 -7.45
CA VAL A 65 -4.56 -6.41 -6.19
C VAL A 65 -5.53 -6.30 -5.02
N GLU A 66 -6.63 -5.55 -5.21
CA GLU A 66 -7.67 -5.38 -4.20
C GLU A 66 -8.39 -6.70 -3.87
N LEU A 67 -8.77 -7.48 -4.88
CA LEU A 67 -9.46 -8.76 -4.67
C LEU A 67 -8.57 -9.86 -4.08
N GLU A 68 -7.25 -9.75 -4.21
CA GLU A 68 -6.30 -10.64 -3.54
C GLU A 68 -6.23 -10.41 -2.02
N VAL A 69 -6.99 -9.46 -1.45
CA VAL A 69 -7.08 -9.20 -0.01
C VAL A 69 -7.40 -10.46 0.80
N GLU A 70 -8.29 -11.32 0.32
CA GLU A 70 -8.65 -12.55 1.06
C GLU A 70 -7.43 -13.47 1.23
N ARG A 71 -6.63 -13.65 0.16
CA ARG A 71 -5.35 -14.36 0.24
C ARG A 71 -4.43 -13.68 1.25
N ASN A 72 -4.33 -12.35 1.19
CA ASN A 72 -3.45 -11.59 2.07
C ASN A 72 -3.84 -11.80 3.55
N VAL A 73 -5.13 -11.80 3.90
CA VAL A 73 -5.58 -12.11 5.27
C VAL A 73 -5.16 -13.51 5.72
N PHE A 74 -5.27 -14.52 4.84
CA PHE A 74 -4.78 -15.87 5.15
C PHE A 74 -3.26 -15.91 5.33
N GLU A 75 -2.51 -15.20 4.50
CA GLU A 75 -1.07 -15.05 4.65
C GLU A 75 -0.69 -14.39 5.98
N LEU A 76 -1.44 -13.38 6.42
CA LEU A 76 -1.19 -12.70 7.70
C LEU A 76 -1.42 -13.61 8.89
N ARG A 77 -2.51 -14.37 8.88
CA ARG A 77 -2.77 -15.38 9.92
C ARG A 77 -1.66 -16.44 9.99
N ALA A 78 -1.06 -16.78 8.85
CA ALA A 78 0.07 -17.71 8.80
C ALA A 78 1.39 -17.06 9.27
N LEU A 79 1.67 -15.81 8.88
CA LEU A 79 2.90 -15.08 9.22
C LEU A 79 2.96 -14.63 10.67
N MET A 80 1.81 -14.29 11.25
CA MET A 80 1.67 -13.70 12.57
C MET A 80 0.57 -14.44 13.36
N PRO A 81 0.78 -15.72 13.71
CA PRO A 81 -0.22 -16.51 14.44
C PRO A 81 -0.58 -15.87 15.80
N ASP A 82 0.38 -15.15 16.40
CA ASP A 82 0.23 -14.41 17.65
C ASP A 82 0.15 -12.88 17.41
N ALA A 83 -0.57 -12.45 16.37
CA ALA A 83 -0.82 -11.03 16.08
C ALA A 83 -1.48 -10.32 17.28
N THR A 84 -1.16 -9.04 17.49
CA THR A 84 -1.76 -8.27 18.59
C THR A 84 -3.26 -8.08 18.36
N GLU A 85 -4.04 -7.88 19.43
CA GLU A 85 -5.48 -7.62 19.30
C GLU A 85 -5.77 -6.43 18.37
N THR A 86 -4.93 -5.39 18.42
CA THR A 86 -5.03 -4.23 17.54
C THR A 86 -4.72 -4.56 16.08
N ASP A 87 -3.73 -5.42 15.82
CA ASP A 87 -3.47 -5.90 14.45
C ASP A 87 -4.68 -6.66 13.93
N ARG A 88 -5.22 -7.60 14.71
CA ARG A 88 -6.39 -8.43 14.33
C ARG A 88 -7.61 -7.58 14.03
N LEU A 89 -7.94 -6.65 14.93
CA LEU A 89 -9.01 -5.69 14.72
C LEU A 89 -8.84 -4.96 13.38
N PHE A 90 -7.63 -4.47 13.08
CA PHE A 90 -7.40 -3.77 11.83
C PHE A 90 -7.56 -4.68 10.61
N TYR A 91 -6.82 -5.79 10.51
CA TYR A 91 -6.80 -6.57 9.26
C TYR A 91 -8.07 -7.42 9.05
N GLU A 92 -8.76 -7.84 10.11
CA GLU A 92 -9.99 -8.66 10.01
C GLU A 92 -11.25 -7.79 9.90
N ASP A 93 -11.36 -6.74 10.71
CA ASP A 93 -12.62 -6.02 10.86
C ASP A 93 -12.67 -4.66 10.14
N VAL A 94 -11.51 -4.10 9.77
CA VAL A 94 -11.42 -2.78 9.14
C VAL A 94 -10.93 -2.86 7.70
N TRP A 95 -9.68 -3.26 7.52
CA TRP A 95 -8.99 -3.28 6.22
C TRP A 95 -9.61 -4.28 5.26
N SER A 96 -9.76 -5.55 5.67
CA SER A 96 -10.25 -6.59 4.76
C SER A 96 -11.65 -6.30 4.18
N PRO A 97 -12.65 -5.87 4.98
CA PRO A 97 -13.94 -5.47 4.44
C PRO A 97 -13.87 -4.24 3.51
N GLN A 98 -12.99 -3.28 3.78
CA GLN A 98 -12.82 -2.09 2.93
C GLN A 98 -12.22 -2.46 1.56
N GLU A 99 -11.09 -3.14 1.54
CA GLU A 99 -10.36 -3.55 0.31
C GLU A 99 -11.21 -4.47 -0.56
N LEU A 100 -11.99 -5.38 0.06
CA LEU A 100 -12.92 -6.23 -0.70
C LEU A 100 -13.96 -5.36 -1.46
N GLN A 101 -14.48 -4.31 -0.83
CA GLN A 101 -15.39 -3.37 -1.49
C GLN A 101 -14.69 -2.53 -2.56
N HIS A 102 -13.40 -2.18 -2.37
CA HIS A 102 -12.61 -1.52 -3.41
C HIS A 102 -12.51 -2.41 -4.65
N GLY A 103 -12.14 -3.69 -4.46
CA GLY A 103 -12.07 -4.68 -5.53
C GLY A 103 -13.40 -4.86 -6.25
N ILE A 104 -14.51 -4.99 -5.51
CA ILE A 104 -15.86 -5.10 -6.09
C ILE A 104 -16.23 -3.87 -6.92
N LEU A 105 -15.95 -2.68 -6.41
CA LEU A 105 -16.23 -1.42 -7.11
C LEU A 105 -15.41 -1.29 -8.40
N LEU A 106 -14.11 -1.58 -8.35
CA LEU A 106 -13.24 -1.54 -9.53
C LEU A 106 -13.65 -2.61 -10.55
N ASP A 107 -14.05 -3.80 -10.09
CA ASP A 107 -14.55 -4.88 -10.95
C ASP A 107 -15.85 -4.46 -11.66
N ALA A 108 -16.77 -3.80 -10.96
CA ALA A 108 -18.00 -3.29 -11.55
C ALA A 108 -17.73 -2.20 -12.60
N VAL A 109 -16.78 -1.29 -12.35
CA VAL A 109 -16.39 -0.26 -13.33
C VAL A 109 -15.77 -0.90 -14.58
N GLN A 110 -14.87 -1.88 -14.45
CA GLN A 110 -14.25 -2.52 -15.62
C GLN A 110 -15.26 -3.30 -16.47
N GLN A 111 -16.24 -3.93 -15.85
CA GLN A 111 -17.36 -4.55 -16.56
C GLN A 111 -18.19 -3.51 -17.31
N GLY A 112 -18.40 -2.32 -16.72
CA GLY A 112 -19.09 -1.19 -17.34
C GLY A 112 -18.47 -0.72 -18.66
N PHE A 113 -17.16 -0.91 -18.85
CA PHE A 113 -16.47 -0.64 -20.12
C PHE A 113 -16.05 -1.89 -20.90
N GLY A 114 -16.66 -3.04 -20.59
CA GLY A 114 -16.62 -4.26 -21.39
C GLY A 114 -15.38 -5.13 -21.19
N MET A 115 -14.72 -5.05 -20.03
CA MET A 115 -13.72 -6.02 -19.61
C MET A 115 -14.35 -7.24 -18.93
N THR A 116 -13.65 -8.36 -18.97
CA THR A 116 -14.02 -9.55 -18.20
C THR A 116 -13.66 -9.36 -16.73
N PRO A 117 -14.38 -9.99 -15.79
CA PRO A 117 -14.02 -9.98 -14.37
C PRO A 117 -12.56 -10.40 -14.13
N ALA A 118 -11.94 -9.81 -13.12
CA ALA A 118 -10.55 -10.13 -12.79
C ALA A 118 -10.44 -11.58 -12.29
N THR A 119 -9.38 -12.29 -12.70
CA THR A 119 -9.05 -13.61 -12.16
C THR A 119 -8.27 -13.48 -10.87
N MET A 120 -8.75 -14.09 -9.80
CA MET A 120 -8.09 -14.11 -8.49
C MET A 120 -7.14 -15.29 -8.37
N ASP A 121 -6.00 -15.07 -7.69
CA ASP A 121 -5.13 -16.13 -7.20
C ASP A 121 -5.17 -16.15 -5.68
N LEU A 122 -5.78 -17.18 -5.11
CA LEU A 122 -6.01 -17.33 -3.67
C LEU A 122 -5.04 -18.30 -2.99
N ASP A 123 -4.03 -18.81 -3.71
CA ASP A 123 -3.11 -19.80 -3.16
C ASP A 123 -2.07 -19.18 -2.22
N VAL A 124 -2.06 -19.62 -0.96
CA VAL A 124 -1.03 -19.26 0.02
C VAL A 124 0.26 -20.04 -0.29
N SER A 125 1.33 -19.32 -0.62
CA SER A 125 2.59 -19.95 -1.00
C SER A 125 3.26 -20.75 0.13
N ALA A 126 3.95 -21.83 -0.22
CA ALA A 126 4.72 -22.64 0.74
C ALA A 126 5.81 -21.82 1.48
N LYS A 127 6.33 -20.76 0.84
CA LYS A 127 7.30 -19.84 1.44
C LYS A 127 6.70 -19.08 2.62
N ILE A 128 5.47 -18.59 2.47
CA ILE A 128 4.76 -17.88 3.55
C ILE A 128 4.52 -18.80 4.74
N ARG A 129 4.10 -20.04 4.50
CA ARG A 129 3.93 -21.06 5.56
C ARG A 129 5.23 -21.33 6.31
N LEU A 130 6.35 -21.42 5.59
CA LEU A 130 7.68 -21.59 6.19
C LEU A 130 8.07 -20.39 7.07
N VAL A 131 7.84 -19.16 6.59
CA VAL A 131 8.09 -17.95 7.39
C VAL A 131 7.21 -17.92 8.64
N GLY A 132 5.94 -18.34 8.51
CA GLY A 132 5.04 -18.54 9.64
C GLY A 132 5.62 -19.49 10.69
N ALA A 133 6.16 -20.63 10.29
CA ALA A 133 6.82 -21.55 11.20
C ALA A 133 8.07 -20.94 11.88
N LEU A 134 8.84 -20.12 11.14
CA LEU A 134 10.00 -19.41 11.69
C LEU A 134 9.61 -18.29 12.68
N SER A 135 8.36 -17.83 12.66
CA SER A 135 7.88 -16.78 13.59
C SER A 135 7.91 -17.22 15.05
N HIS A 136 7.80 -18.53 15.31
CA HIS A 136 7.89 -19.11 16.66
C HIS A 136 9.30 -19.08 17.25
N LEU A 137 10.34 -18.75 16.47
CA LEU A 137 11.69 -18.60 17.00
C LEU A 137 11.80 -17.30 17.82
N PRO A 138 12.49 -17.32 18.98
CA PRO A 138 12.63 -16.14 19.83
C PRO A 138 13.13 -14.91 19.06
N GLY A 139 12.36 -13.83 19.13
CA GLY A 139 12.69 -12.55 18.48
C GLY A 139 12.41 -12.47 16.98
N MET A 140 12.05 -13.56 16.29
CA MET A 140 11.76 -13.54 14.85
C MET A 140 10.40 -12.94 14.52
N LEU A 141 9.37 -13.16 15.36
CA LEU A 141 8.05 -12.57 15.16
C LEU A 141 8.11 -11.03 15.04
N ALA A 142 8.92 -10.35 15.85
CA ALA A 142 9.09 -8.90 15.77
C ALA A 142 9.74 -8.46 14.44
N VAL A 143 10.67 -9.24 13.90
CA VAL A 143 11.27 -8.98 12.59
C VAL A 143 10.24 -9.16 11.48
N ILE A 144 9.43 -10.23 11.54
CA ILE A 144 8.37 -10.51 10.57
C ILE A 144 7.30 -9.42 10.61
N ARG A 145 6.83 -9.03 11.80
CA ARG A 145 5.89 -7.92 11.98
C ARG A 145 6.42 -6.62 11.37
N LEU A 146 7.69 -6.29 11.61
CA LEU A 146 8.29 -5.10 11.00
C LEU A 146 8.33 -5.19 9.47
N LEU A 147 8.72 -6.32 8.90
CA LEU A 147 8.72 -6.51 7.44
C LEU A 147 7.32 -6.40 6.84
N TYR A 148 6.32 -6.94 7.53
CA TYR A 148 4.92 -6.80 7.15
C TYR A 148 4.49 -5.33 7.18
N TYR A 149 4.71 -4.61 8.27
CA TYR A 149 4.32 -3.21 8.38
C TYR A 149 5.01 -2.31 7.33
N LEU A 150 6.29 -2.57 7.03
CA LEU A 150 6.99 -1.82 5.97
C LEU A 150 6.44 -2.15 4.58
N THR A 151 6.07 -3.40 4.33
CA THR A 151 5.45 -3.82 3.08
C THR A 151 4.07 -3.18 2.91
N GLY A 152 3.22 -3.26 3.94
CA GLY A 152 1.92 -2.60 3.96
C GLY A 152 2.05 -1.10 3.71
N ALA A 153 2.89 -0.39 4.47
CA ALA A 153 3.09 1.05 4.28
C ALA A 153 3.53 1.43 2.85
N ALA A 154 4.41 0.63 2.23
CA ALA A 154 4.83 0.85 0.84
C ALA A 154 3.68 0.60 -0.16
N THR A 155 2.88 -0.45 0.07
CA THR A 155 1.70 -0.80 -0.72
C THR A 155 0.64 0.31 -0.66
N GLU A 156 0.18 0.66 0.55
CA GLU A 156 -0.86 1.70 0.73
C GLU A 156 -0.40 3.04 0.16
N ARG A 157 0.89 3.38 0.30
CA ARG A 157 1.38 4.62 -0.29
C ARG A 157 1.38 4.59 -1.81
N SER A 158 1.65 3.42 -2.40
CA SER A 158 1.55 3.22 -3.86
C SER A 158 0.09 3.34 -4.32
N ALA A 159 -0.86 2.78 -3.55
CA ALA A 159 -2.29 2.89 -3.81
C ALA A 159 -2.79 4.35 -3.78
N VAL A 160 -2.42 5.13 -2.75
CA VAL A 160 -2.71 6.58 -2.68
C VAL A 160 -2.27 7.31 -3.95
N ILE A 161 -1.07 7.02 -4.45
CA ILE A 161 -0.52 7.65 -5.66
C ILE A 161 -1.30 7.20 -6.89
N ALA A 162 -1.52 5.90 -7.05
CA ALA A 162 -2.22 5.32 -8.19
C ALA A 162 -3.66 5.87 -8.29
N TYR A 163 -4.43 5.82 -7.21
CA TYR A 163 -5.80 6.33 -7.19
C TYR A 163 -5.86 7.85 -7.36
N SER A 164 -4.87 8.60 -6.89
CA SER A 164 -4.80 10.04 -7.14
C SER A 164 -4.63 10.35 -8.62
N ARG A 165 -3.71 9.65 -9.30
CA ARG A 165 -3.46 9.83 -10.74
C ARG A 165 -4.63 9.34 -11.57
N LEU A 166 -5.21 8.19 -11.23
CA LEU A 166 -6.37 7.63 -11.92
C LEU A 166 -7.60 8.53 -11.79
N ALA A 167 -7.91 9.03 -10.59
CA ALA A 167 -9.04 9.95 -10.39
C ALA A 167 -8.89 11.21 -11.24
N GLU A 168 -7.71 11.81 -11.26
CA GLU A 168 -7.44 13.02 -12.06
C GLU A 168 -7.51 12.75 -13.57
N GLY A 169 -6.97 11.61 -13.99
CA GLY A 169 -7.03 11.15 -15.36
C GLY A 169 -8.47 10.95 -15.85
N LEU A 170 -9.33 10.34 -15.04
CA LEU A 170 -10.74 10.14 -15.34
C LEU A 170 -11.51 11.48 -15.38
N ARG A 171 -11.27 12.40 -14.43
CA ARG A 171 -11.86 13.75 -14.48
C ARG A 171 -11.49 14.51 -15.74
N THR A 172 -10.22 14.45 -16.13
CA THR A 172 -9.72 15.08 -17.36
C THR A 172 -10.39 14.52 -18.62
N MET A 173 -10.79 13.24 -18.58
CA MET A 173 -11.55 12.59 -19.66
C MET A 173 -13.05 12.92 -19.64
N GLY A 174 -13.56 13.57 -18.58
CA GLY A 174 -14.99 13.84 -18.40
C GLY A 174 -15.75 12.70 -17.71
N GLU A 175 -15.06 11.69 -17.16
CA GLU A 175 -15.66 10.52 -16.50
C GLU A 175 -15.89 10.80 -15.00
N LEU A 176 -16.74 11.80 -14.72
CA LEU A 176 -16.93 12.33 -13.38
C LEU A 176 -17.58 11.32 -12.42
N ALA A 177 -18.58 10.58 -12.88
CA ALA A 177 -19.33 9.63 -12.05
C ALA A 177 -18.41 8.61 -11.37
N ILE A 178 -17.63 7.86 -12.16
CA ILE A 178 -16.67 6.88 -11.62
C ILE A 178 -15.49 7.55 -10.88
N ALA A 179 -15.03 8.72 -11.32
CA ALA A 179 -13.94 9.42 -10.63
C ALA A 179 -14.36 9.87 -9.21
N GLU A 180 -15.58 10.35 -9.03
CA GLU A 180 -16.08 10.97 -7.81
C GLU A 180 -16.76 9.99 -6.86
N THR A 181 -17.42 8.97 -7.39
CA THR A 181 -18.22 8.02 -6.59
C THR A 181 -17.56 6.65 -6.40
N VAL A 182 -16.48 6.35 -7.16
CA VAL A 182 -15.71 5.11 -7.01
C VAL A 182 -14.27 5.39 -6.63
N ILE A 183 -13.49 6.04 -7.50
CA ILE A 183 -12.04 6.18 -7.29
C ILE A 183 -11.72 7.14 -6.13
N SER A 184 -12.40 8.28 -6.05
CA SER A 184 -12.14 9.24 -4.97
C SER A 184 -12.52 8.73 -3.58
N PRO A 185 -13.63 7.99 -3.38
CA PRO A 185 -13.94 7.34 -2.12
C PRO A 185 -12.91 6.30 -1.69
N ILE A 186 -12.48 5.42 -2.61
CA ILE A 186 -11.39 4.45 -2.35
C ILE A 186 -10.14 5.18 -1.88
N LYS A 187 -9.68 6.17 -2.67
CA LYS A 187 -8.55 7.04 -2.34
C LYS A 187 -8.63 7.66 -0.94
N ARG A 188 -9.82 7.96 -0.41
CA ARG A 188 -9.96 8.59 0.91
C ARG A 188 -9.66 7.63 2.07
N GLN A 189 -9.78 6.31 1.86
CA GLN A 189 -9.51 5.29 2.88
C GLN A 189 -8.02 4.95 2.97
N GLU A 190 -7.31 4.91 1.83
CA GLU A 190 -5.88 4.58 1.72
C GLU A 190 -4.94 5.31 2.72
N PRO A 191 -5.09 6.61 3.01
CA PRO A 191 -4.21 7.29 3.98
C PRO A 191 -4.37 6.75 5.40
N GLY A 192 -5.54 6.23 5.75
CA GLY A 192 -5.80 5.57 7.02
C GLY A 192 -5.11 4.21 7.11
N HIS A 193 -5.16 3.42 6.05
CA HIS A 193 -4.40 2.17 5.94
C HIS A 193 -2.89 2.43 6.07
N PHE A 194 -2.38 3.40 5.31
CA PHE A 194 -0.98 3.81 5.39
C PHE A 194 -0.60 4.24 6.82
N ALA A 195 -1.46 5.02 7.48
CA ALA A 195 -1.24 5.49 8.83
C ALA A 195 -1.18 4.33 9.84
N PHE A 196 -2.05 3.33 9.73
CA PHE A 196 -1.97 2.12 10.56
C PHE A 196 -0.58 1.48 10.45
N TYR A 197 -0.14 1.14 9.23
CA TYR A 197 1.15 0.47 9.04
C TYR A 197 2.33 1.29 9.56
N ARG A 198 2.32 2.60 9.30
CA ARG A 198 3.36 3.50 9.82
C ARG A 198 3.38 3.53 11.35
N LEU A 199 2.23 3.71 11.98
CA LEU A 199 2.12 3.80 13.44
C LEU A 199 2.49 2.46 14.09
N SER A 200 2.05 1.33 13.54
CA SER A 200 2.41 -0.02 14.00
C SER A 200 3.92 -0.25 13.93
N ALA A 201 4.57 0.14 12.83
CA ALA A 201 6.03 0.06 12.72
C ALA A 201 6.75 0.97 13.73
N GLN A 202 6.24 2.18 13.97
CA GLN A 202 6.79 3.12 14.96
C GLN A 202 6.64 2.62 16.41
N VAL A 203 5.48 2.06 16.76
CA VAL A 203 5.23 1.44 18.07
C VAL A 203 6.15 0.24 18.27
N LEU A 204 6.27 -0.63 17.27
CA LEU A 204 7.13 -1.81 17.32
C LEU A 204 8.60 -1.45 17.53
N VAL A 205 9.14 -0.50 16.75
CA VAL A 205 10.53 -0.06 16.88
C VAL A 205 10.77 0.76 18.16
N GLY A 206 9.80 1.61 18.53
CA GLY A 206 9.99 2.63 19.56
C GLY A 206 9.55 2.25 20.97
N GLU A 207 8.38 1.64 21.13
CA GLU A 207 7.80 1.27 22.43
C GLU A 207 8.04 -0.21 22.75
N GLU A 208 7.74 -1.12 21.81
CA GLU A 208 7.98 -2.55 22.04
C GLU A 208 9.47 -2.89 22.07
N GLY A 209 10.26 -2.14 21.30
CA GLY A 209 11.71 -2.16 21.31
C GLY A 209 12.29 -3.35 20.54
N LEU A 210 12.72 -3.10 19.30
CA LEU A 210 13.58 -4.05 18.59
C LEU A 210 15.04 -3.83 18.99
N ASN A 211 15.73 -4.92 19.30
CA ASN A 211 17.17 -4.86 19.54
C ASN A 211 17.95 -4.64 18.22
N ALA A 212 19.25 -4.36 18.35
CA ALA A 212 20.09 -4.01 17.21
C ALA A 212 20.18 -5.12 16.14
N TRP A 213 20.21 -6.40 16.55
CA TRP A 213 20.31 -7.51 15.59
C TRP A 213 18.99 -7.72 14.84
N GLN A 214 17.84 -7.52 15.48
CA GLN A 214 16.53 -7.59 14.83
C GLN A 214 16.38 -6.52 13.76
N LEU A 215 16.77 -5.27 14.07
CA LEU A 215 16.76 -4.18 13.10
C LEU A 215 17.75 -4.43 11.95
N HIS A 216 18.94 -4.95 12.26
CA HIS A 216 19.91 -5.31 11.24
C HIS A 216 19.39 -6.42 10.31
N LEU A 217 18.79 -7.46 10.88
CA LEU A 217 18.18 -8.54 10.12
C LEU A 217 17.02 -8.03 9.25
N ALA A 218 16.14 -7.19 9.80
CA ALA A 218 15.05 -6.57 9.05
C ALA A 218 15.56 -5.77 7.84
N ARG A 219 16.66 -5.01 7.96
CA ARG A 219 17.30 -4.32 6.83
C ARG A 219 17.77 -5.29 5.74
N ILE A 220 18.44 -6.37 6.13
CA ILE A 220 18.94 -7.38 5.20
C ILE A 220 17.79 -8.05 4.46
N LEU A 221 16.78 -8.49 5.22
CA LEU A 221 15.62 -9.18 4.67
C LEU A 221 14.83 -8.24 3.76
N ARG A 222 14.51 -7.01 4.21
CA ARG A 222 13.76 -6.03 3.42
C ARG A 222 14.44 -5.75 2.08
N ARG A 223 15.76 -5.56 2.06
CA ARG A 223 16.51 -5.35 0.81
C ARG A 223 16.41 -6.53 -0.16
N ARG A 224 16.29 -7.77 0.35
CA ARG A 224 16.24 -8.99 -0.48
C ARG A 224 14.82 -9.42 -0.86
N SER A 225 13.83 -9.03 -0.07
CA SER A 225 12.45 -9.47 -0.22
C SER A 225 11.50 -8.35 -0.69
N PHE A 226 12.01 -7.14 -0.93
CA PHE A 226 11.19 -6.05 -1.47
C PHE A 226 10.64 -6.44 -2.85
N HIS A 227 9.32 -6.25 -3.01
CA HIS A 227 8.62 -6.34 -4.27
C HIS A 227 7.64 -5.17 -4.35
N LEU A 228 7.31 -4.75 -5.58
CA LEU A 228 6.29 -3.74 -5.81
C LEU A 228 4.90 -4.32 -5.52
N VAL A 229 3.95 -3.45 -5.19
CA VAL A 229 2.56 -3.84 -4.90
C VAL A 229 2.00 -4.71 -6.02
N GLY A 230 1.45 -5.86 -5.65
CA GLY A 230 0.84 -6.80 -6.60
C GLY A 230 1.81 -7.62 -7.44
N VAL A 231 3.13 -7.53 -7.22
CA VAL A 231 4.15 -8.24 -8.02
C VAL A 231 4.65 -9.50 -7.31
N ASN A 232 4.27 -10.66 -7.86
CA ASN A 232 4.74 -11.99 -7.41
C ASN A 232 5.61 -12.69 -8.47
N ASN A 233 5.63 -12.20 -9.71
CA ASN A 233 6.41 -12.77 -10.79
C ASN A 233 6.81 -11.72 -11.85
N ARG A 234 7.67 -12.11 -12.80
CA ARG A 234 8.21 -11.21 -13.83
C ARG A 234 7.15 -10.66 -14.79
N ARG A 235 6.06 -11.40 -15.02
CA ARG A 235 4.93 -10.90 -15.83
C ARG A 235 4.23 -9.75 -15.11
N GLN A 236 3.88 -9.95 -13.84
CA GLN A 236 3.26 -8.91 -13.01
C GLN A 236 4.18 -7.71 -12.80
N LEU A 237 5.50 -7.90 -12.76
CA LEU A 237 6.46 -6.79 -12.70
C LEU A 237 6.37 -5.90 -13.95
N ALA A 238 6.23 -6.51 -15.12
CA ALA A 238 6.02 -5.77 -16.37
C ALA A 238 4.60 -5.16 -16.43
N ASP A 239 3.58 -5.85 -15.91
CA ASP A 239 2.22 -5.30 -15.81
C ASP A 239 2.20 -4.05 -14.90
N PHE A 240 2.94 -4.06 -13.78
CA PHE A 240 3.14 -2.86 -12.95
C PHE A 240 3.83 -1.74 -13.74
N GLY A 241 4.82 -2.07 -14.58
CA GLY A 241 5.47 -1.10 -15.46
C GLY A 241 4.48 -0.43 -16.43
N ASP A 242 3.54 -1.19 -16.99
CA ASP A 242 2.48 -0.66 -17.84
C ASP A 242 1.57 0.30 -17.05
N VAL A 243 1.19 -0.06 -15.81
CA VAL A 243 0.45 0.83 -14.90
C VAL A 243 1.24 2.10 -14.59
N ALA A 244 2.54 1.98 -14.34
CA ALA A 244 3.39 3.13 -14.02
C ALA A 244 3.47 4.10 -15.20
N HIS A 245 3.55 3.60 -16.42
CA HIS A 245 3.49 4.40 -17.63
C HIS A 245 2.11 5.06 -17.79
N ASP A 246 1.04 4.27 -17.67
CA ASP A 246 -0.33 4.73 -17.85
C ASP A 246 -0.76 5.75 -16.78
N LEU A 247 -0.12 5.80 -15.61
CA LEU A 247 -0.41 6.78 -14.56
C LEU A 247 0.64 7.90 -14.46
N ASP A 248 1.54 8.01 -15.45
CA ASP A 248 2.66 8.97 -15.50
C ASP A 248 3.56 8.91 -14.25
N ILE A 249 3.66 7.75 -13.60
CA ILE A 249 4.54 7.49 -12.46
C ILE A 249 6.01 7.46 -12.90
N ASP A 250 6.27 6.99 -14.12
CA ASP A 250 7.59 6.94 -14.73
C ASP A 250 8.26 8.32 -14.88
N ARG A 251 7.45 9.38 -15.08
CA ARG A 251 7.92 10.78 -15.15
C ARG A 251 8.35 11.34 -13.80
N ASP A 252 7.70 10.91 -12.72
CA ASP A 252 7.90 11.39 -11.35
C ASP A 252 8.60 10.35 -10.46
N LEU A 253 9.37 9.45 -11.08
CA LEU A 253 9.90 8.24 -10.46
C LEU A 253 10.59 8.47 -9.12
N LEU A 254 11.46 9.48 -9.04
CA LEU A 254 12.21 9.78 -7.82
C LEU A 254 11.28 10.28 -6.70
N GLU A 255 10.28 11.09 -7.03
CA GLU A 255 9.30 11.57 -6.06
C GLU A 255 8.44 10.41 -5.54
N VAL A 256 7.94 9.56 -6.44
CA VAL A 256 7.17 8.36 -6.06
C VAL A 256 8.00 7.45 -5.18
N THR A 257 9.26 7.21 -5.53
CA THR A 257 10.19 6.41 -4.71
C THR A 257 10.36 7.02 -3.30
N GLN A 258 10.48 8.35 -3.18
CA GLN A 258 10.60 9.02 -1.88
C GLN A 258 9.35 8.85 -1.02
N GLN A 259 8.17 8.88 -1.65
CA GLN A 259 6.92 8.69 -0.95
C GLN A 259 6.75 7.23 -0.49
N VAL A 260 6.93 6.26 -1.39
CA VAL A 260 6.81 4.82 -1.09
C VAL A 260 7.81 4.37 -0.02
N SER A 261 9.01 4.96 -0.01
CA SER A 261 10.06 4.62 0.94
C SER A 261 10.00 5.36 2.28
N LEU A 262 8.96 6.16 2.54
CA LEU A 262 8.94 7.10 3.66
C LEU A 262 9.20 6.43 5.02
N VAL A 263 8.38 5.45 5.39
CA VAL A 263 8.45 4.76 6.70
C VAL A 263 9.77 4.02 6.85
N GLU A 264 10.20 3.40 5.77
CA GLU A 264 11.45 2.67 5.64
C GLU A 264 12.68 3.57 5.86
N ARG A 265 12.70 4.73 5.21
CA ARG A 265 13.75 5.73 5.38
C ARG A 265 13.79 6.25 6.82
N GLU A 266 12.63 6.50 7.42
CA GLU A 266 12.51 7.00 8.80
C GLU A 266 12.90 5.96 9.86
N LEU A 267 12.63 4.67 9.65
CA LEU A 267 12.86 3.64 10.68
C LEU A 267 14.14 2.83 10.46
N LEU A 268 14.42 2.42 9.23
CA LEU A 268 15.56 1.55 8.94
C LEU A 268 16.83 2.34 8.58
N TRP A 269 16.69 3.50 7.92
CA TRP A 269 17.82 4.26 7.39
C TRP A 269 18.03 5.63 8.02
N ALA A 270 17.37 5.96 9.13
CA ALA A 270 17.53 7.24 9.84
C ALA A 270 18.99 7.61 10.16
N GLN A 271 19.89 6.63 10.31
CA GLN A 271 21.30 6.84 10.61
C GLN A 271 22.20 6.95 9.36
N HIS A 272 21.71 6.63 8.16
CA HIS A 272 22.47 6.79 6.92
C HIS A 272 22.29 8.21 6.37
N GLN A 273 23.16 9.12 6.82
CA GLN A 273 23.22 10.49 6.30
C GLN A 273 23.45 10.47 4.77
N GLY A 274 22.48 10.98 4.01
CA GLY A 274 22.64 11.28 2.57
C GLY A 274 21.86 10.38 1.59
N MET A 275 21.27 9.26 2.01
CA MET A 275 20.39 8.48 1.12
C MET A 275 19.02 9.16 1.02
N LYS A 276 18.70 9.72 -0.15
CA LYS A 276 17.36 10.29 -0.41
C LYS A 276 16.27 9.21 -0.44
N VAL A 277 16.62 8.01 -0.93
CA VAL A 277 15.75 6.83 -1.07
C VAL A 277 16.56 5.53 -0.92
N PRO A 278 15.98 4.43 -0.41
CA PRO A 278 16.59 3.10 -0.46
C PRO A 278 16.74 2.63 -1.91
N SER A 279 17.95 2.23 -2.31
CA SER A 279 18.25 1.95 -3.73
C SER A 279 17.44 0.80 -4.32
N TYR A 280 17.11 -0.23 -3.54
CA TYR A 280 16.38 -1.40 -4.04
C TYR A 280 14.93 -1.08 -4.42
N ILE A 281 14.31 -0.03 -3.85
CA ILE A 281 12.97 0.41 -4.24
C ILE A 281 13.04 1.09 -5.60
N LEU A 282 14.00 2.00 -5.77
CA LEU A 282 14.24 2.68 -7.03
C LEU A 282 14.55 1.66 -8.14
N THR A 283 15.47 0.73 -7.89
CA THR A 283 15.82 -0.33 -8.86
C THR A 283 14.62 -1.20 -9.22
N ALA A 284 13.75 -1.54 -8.28
CA ALA A 284 12.55 -2.31 -8.58
C ALA A 284 11.59 -1.56 -9.51
N LEU A 285 11.37 -0.26 -9.28
CA LEU A 285 10.55 0.59 -10.16
C LEU A 285 11.19 0.75 -11.54
N GLU A 286 12.50 1.00 -11.60
CA GLU A 286 13.27 1.07 -12.86
C GLU A 286 13.15 -0.23 -13.66
N GLU A 287 13.27 -1.40 -13.00
CA GLU A 287 13.14 -2.69 -13.66
C GLU A 287 11.72 -2.90 -14.21
N ALA A 288 10.68 -2.52 -13.45
CA ALA A 288 9.30 -2.61 -13.91
C ALA A 288 9.06 -1.79 -15.19
N ILE A 289 9.51 -0.54 -15.19
CA ILE A 289 9.39 0.38 -16.33
C ILE A 289 10.19 -0.16 -17.54
N ALA A 290 11.41 -0.63 -17.32
CA ALA A 290 12.24 -1.19 -18.39
C ALA A 290 11.59 -2.43 -19.02
N LEU A 291 10.95 -3.29 -18.22
CA LEU A 291 10.25 -4.47 -18.72
C LEU A 291 8.99 -4.12 -19.52
N SER A 292 8.22 -3.12 -19.08
CA SER A 292 7.08 -2.59 -19.85
C SER A 292 7.55 -2.03 -21.20
N ALA A 293 8.59 -1.19 -21.20
CA ALA A 293 9.15 -0.64 -22.45
C ALA A 293 9.63 -1.73 -23.42
N ALA A 294 10.28 -2.79 -22.90
CA ALA A 294 10.74 -3.91 -23.71
C ALA A 294 9.56 -4.72 -24.30
N ARG A 295 8.45 -4.85 -23.58
CA ARG A 295 7.23 -5.51 -24.04
C ARG A 295 6.59 -4.72 -25.19
N THR A 296 6.51 -3.40 -25.08
CA THR A 296 5.93 -2.52 -26.10
C THR A 296 6.78 -2.43 -27.37
N ALA A 297 8.11 -2.52 -27.25
CA ALA A 297 9.01 -2.48 -28.39
C ALA A 297 8.94 -3.73 -29.30
N GLY A 298 8.38 -4.84 -28.82
CA GLY A 298 8.34 -6.12 -29.53
C GLY A 298 9.75 -6.74 -29.75
N PRO A 299 9.84 -8.01 -30.21
CA PRO A 299 11.11 -8.52 -30.68
C PRO A 299 11.52 -7.73 -31.94
N LYS A 300 12.73 -7.17 -31.94
CA LYS A 300 13.35 -6.69 -33.19
C LYS A 300 13.54 -7.93 -34.08
N ILE A 301 12.72 -8.03 -35.12
CA ILE A 301 12.87 -9.01 -36.21
C ILE A 301 14.15 -8.69 -36.98
#